data_AF-A0A957TSB7-F1
#
_entry.id   AF-A0A957TSB7-F1
#
_cell.length_a   1.000
_cell.length_b   1.000
_cell.length_c   1.000
_cell.angle_alpha   90.00
_cell.angle_beta   90.00
_cell.angle_gamma   90.00
#
_symmetry.space_group_name_H-M   'P 1'
#
loop_
_entity.id
_entity.type
_entity.pdbx_description
1 polymer ?
#
loop_
_entity_poly.entity_id
_entity_poly.type
_entity_poly.pdbx_seq_one_letter_code
_entity_poly.pdbx_strand_id
1 'polypeptide(L)'
;MNTTIKSPAANYAGWQSLVAKYQQPDLRMSLWQVFNSFGGLFLTVGIMVATISVGYWLTLLLAIPAAGFLVRIFIIQHDCGHGSFFKKRKANDLVGMACSLFTLVPYIYWRK
;
A
#
# COMPACT_ATOMS: atom_id res chain seq x y z
N MET A 1 10.33 5.16 53.13
CA MET A 1 10.91 4.99 51.77
C MET A 1 9.80 5.26 50.76
N ASN A 2 9.80 6.43 50.11
CA ASN A 2 8.85 6.76 49.04
C ASN A 2 9.47 6.33 47.70
N THR A 3 9.11 5.16 47.19
CA THR A 3 9.42 4.74 45.82
C THR A 3 8.42 5.39 44.87
N THR A 4 8.82 6.47 44.22
CA THR A 4 8.08 7.07 43.11
C THR A 4 8.13 6.11 41.93
N ILE A 5 7.06 5.32 41.72
CA ILE A 5 6.89 4.52 40.51
C ILE A 5 6.75 5.50 39.34
N LYS A 6 7.77 5.61 38.47
CA LYS A 6 7.64 6.33 37.20
C LYS A 6 6.56 5.64 36.37
N SER A 7 5.57 6.42 35.93
CA SER A 7 4.55 5.95 34.98
C SER A 7 5.24 5.31 33.76
N PRO A 8 4.71 4.20 33.21
CA PRO A 8 5.24 3.59 31.98
C PRO A 8 5.41 4.60 30.85
N ALA A 9 4.55 5.62 30.77
CA ALA A 9 4.62 6.69 29.79
C ALA A 9 5.90 7.53 29.87
N ALA A 10 6.52 7.66 31.05
CA ALA A 10 7.78 8.38 31.23
C ALA A 10 8.98 7.64 30.60
N ASN A 11 8.90 6.31 30.42
CA ASN A 11 9.94 5.52 29.78
C ASN A 11 9.90 5.58 28.24
N TYR A 12 8.80 6.08 27.66
CA TYR A 12 8.62 6.24 26.21
C TYR A 12 8.67 7.70 25.76
N ALA A 13 8.98 8.65 26.64
CA ALA A 13 9.11 10.06 26.25
C ALA A 13 10.14 10.22 25.12
N GLY A 14 9.76 10.87 24.01
CA GLY A 14 10.64 11.09 22.86
C GLY A 14 10.64 9.99 21.78
N TRP A 15 9.75 8.98 21.87
CA TRP A 15 9.66 7.96 20.83
C TRP A 15 9.35 8.54 19.43
N GLN A 16 8.56 9.62 19.36
CA GLN A 16 8.21 10.27 18.10
C GLN A 16 9.45 10.81 17.37
N SER A 17 10.39 11.42 18.10
CA SER A 17 11.65 11.91 17.52
C SER A 17 12.55 10.78 17.02
N LEU A 18 12.53 9.62 17.68
CA LEU A 18 13.30 8.44 17.24
C LEU A 18 12.78 7.89 15.90
N VAL A 19 11.45 7.88 15.71
CA VAL A 19 10.84 7.34 14.48
C VAL A 19 10.71 8.36 13.35
N ALA A 20 10.84 9.66 13.63
CA ALA A 20 10.63 10.73 12.64
C ALA A 20 11.50 10.59 11.37
N LYS A 21 12.71 10.03 11.51
CA LYS A 21 13.60 9.75 10.37
C LYS A 21 13.01 8.73 9.39
N TYR A 22 12.21 7.79 9.87
CA TYR A 22 11.59 6.73 9.07
C TYR A 22 10.22 7.11 8.50
N GLN A 23 9.69 8.28 8.86
CA GLN A 23 8.41 8.78 8.36
C GLN A 23 8.53 9.55 7.03
N GLN A 24 9.72 9.57 6.43
CA GLN A 24 9.95 10.31 5.18
C GLN A 24 9.68 9.41 3.97
N PRO A 25 8.88 9.86 2.99
CA PRO A 25 8.65 9.11 1.77
C PRO A 25 9.92 8.99 0.92
N ASP A 26 10.23 7.78 0.45
CA ASP A 26 11.31 7.51 -0.48
C ASP A 26 10.74 7.33 -1.90
N LEU A 27 11.18 8.19 -2.84
CA LEU A 27 10.65 8.19 -4.21
C LEU A 27 10.96 6.89 -4.95
N ARG A 28 12.17 6.35 -4.80
CA ARG A 28 12.59 5.13 -5.51
C ARG A 28 11.76 3.95 -5.02
N MET A 29 11.59 3.82 -3.72
CA MET A 29 10.77 2.77 -3.11
C MET A 29 9.30 2.91 -3.52
N SER A 30 8.76 4.13 -3.53
CA SER A 30 7.38 4.39 -3.93
C SER A 30 7.12 3.98 -5.39
N LEU A 31 8.01 4.36 -6.30
CA LEU A 31 7.92 3.98 -7.72
C LEU A 31 8.06 2.46 -7.90
N TRP A 32 9.00 1.83 -7.18
CA TRP A 32 9.19 0.38 -7.23
C TRP A 32 7.95 -0.38 -6.74
N GLN A 33 7.33 0.08 -5.65
CA GLN A 33 6.09 -0.52 -5.12
C GLN A 33 4.92 -0.39 -6.10
N VAL A 34 4.76 0.75 -6.76
CA VAL A 34 3.75 0.93 -7.80
C VAL A 34 4.03 -0.04 -8.96
N PHE A 35 5.26 -0.03 -9.48
CA PHE A 35 5.64 -0.87 -10.61
C PHE A 35 5.47 -2.37 -10.33
N ASN A 36 5.96 -2.86 -9.19
CA ASN A 36 5.87 -4.29 -8.87
C ASN A 36 4.44 -4.75 -8.54
N SER A 37 3.58 -3.85 -8.03
CA SER A 37 2.19 -4.20 -7.71
C SER A 37 1.32 -4.23 -8.96
N PHE A 38 1.39 -3.19 -9.80
CA PHE A 38 0.68 -3.17 -11.08
C PHE A 38 1.23 -4.19 -12.07
N GLY A 39 2.57 -4.29 -12.18
CA GLY A 39 3.22 -5.29 -13.02
C GLY A 39 2.85 -6.71 -12.59
N GLY A 40 2.84 -7.00 -11.29
CA GLY A 40 2.40 -8.28 -10.75
C GLY A 40 0.93 -8.60 -11.04
N LEU A 41 0.03 -7.62 -10.89
CA LEU A 41 -1.37 -7.78 -11.24
C LEU A 41 -1.55 -8.07 -12.74
N PHE A 42 -0.98 -7.24 -13.62
CA PHE A 42 -1.14 -7.41 -15.07
C PHE A 42 -0.48 -8.68 -15.59
N LEU A 43 0.69 -9.04 -15.06
CA LEU A 43 1.34 -10.31 -15.38
C LEU A 43 0.44 -11.48 -14.99
N THR A 44 -0.08 -11.47 -13.76
CA THR A 44 -0.94 -12.55 -13.27
C THR A 44 -2.22 -12.67 -14.10
N VAL A 45 -2.88 -11.55 -14.41
CA VAL A 45 -4.07 -11.51 -15.27
C VAL A 45 -3.74 -12.00 -16.69
N GLY A 46 -2.59 -11.62 -17.26
CA GLY A 46 -2.13 -12.11 -18.55
C GLY A 46 -1.95 -13.62 -18.58
N ILE A 47 -1.37 -14.19 -17.51
CA ILE A 47 -1.23 -15.65 -17.36
C ILE A 47 -2.60 -16.31 -17.18
N MET A 48 -3.53 -15.69 -16.44
CA MET A 48 -4.91 -16.20 -16.32
C MET A 48 -5.60 -16.30 -17.68
N VAL A 49 -5.49 -15.27 -18.51
CA VAL A 49 -6.03 -15.27 -19.88
C VAL A 49 -5.37 -16.37 -20.72
N ALA A 50 -4.05 -16.54 -20.63
CA ALA A 50 -3.34 -17.56 -21.39
C ALA A 50 -3.65 -19.00 -20.94
N THR A 51 -4.07 -19.20 -19.68
CA THR A 51 -4.31 -20.54 -19.10
C THR A 51 -5.79 -20.95 -19.10
N ILE A 52 -6.72 -20.04 -19.46
CA ILE A 52 -8.16 -20.31 -19.38
C ILE A 52 -8.60 -21.51 -20.25
N SER A 53 -7.93 -21.73 -21.38
CA SER A 53 -8.16 -22.87 -22.28
C SER A 53 -7.45 -24.15 -21.83
N VAL A 54 -6.47 -24.06 -20.93
CA VAL A 54 -5.73 -25.22 -20.40
C VAL A 54 -6.52 -25.91 -19.29
N GLY A 55 -7.16 -25.13 -18.42
CA GLY A 55 -8.03 -25.69 -17.39
C GLY A 55 -8.49 -24.64 -16.37
N TYR A 56 -9.79 -24.67 -16.09
CA TYR A 56 -10.43 -23.70 -15.19
C TYR A 56 -9.78 -23.65 -13.80
N TRP A 57 -9.45 -24.80 -13.20
CA TRP A 57 -8.87 -24.84 -11.86
C TRP A 57 -7.47 -24.20 -11.77
N LEU A 58 -6.67 -24.33 -12.83
CA LEU A 58 -5.36 -23.66 -12.90
C LEU A 58 -5.54 -22.14 -12.93
N THR A 59 -6.43 -21.65 -13.79
CA THR A 59 -6.76 -20.22 -13.87
C THR A 59 -7.36 -19.70 -12.55
N LEU A 60 -8.22 -20.48 -11.89
CA LEU A 60 -8.80 -20.11 -10.61
C LEU A 60 -7.75 -20.00 -9.50
N LEU A 61 -6.75 -20.89 -9.48
CA LEU A 61 -5.67 -20.82 -8.50
C LEU A 61 -4.88 -19.51 -8.60
N LEU A 62 -4.71 -18.98 -9.82
CA LEU A 62 -4.05 -17.68 -10.08
C LEU A 62 -4.86 -16.47 -9.57
N ALA A 63 -6.14 -16.65 -9.21
CA ALA A 63 -6.90 -15.58 -8.56
C ALA A 63 -6.32 -15.20 -7.18
N ILE A 64 -5.64 -16.13 -6.49
CA ILE A 64 -5.01 -15.88 -5.19
C ILE A 64 -3.90 -14.82 -5.32
N PRO A 65 -2.86 -14.99 -6.17
CA PRO A 65 -1.86 -13.94 -6.36
C PRO A 65 -2.45 -12.65 -6.94
N ALA A 66 -3.44 -12.73 -7.85
CA ALA A 66 -4.12 -11.54 -8.37
C ALA A 66 -4.78 -10.72 -7.26
N ALA A 67 -5.51 -11.38 -6.36
CA ALA A 67 -6.10 -10.75 -5.18
C ALA A 67 -5.04 -10.14 -4.26
N GLY A 68 -3.91 -10.83 -4.05
CA GLY A 68 -2.79 -10.31 -3.28
C GLY A 68 -2.21 -9.01 -3.86
N PHE A 69 -2.03 -8.91 -5.17
CA PHE A 69 -1.60 -7.68 -5.82
C PHE A 69 -2.66 -6.57 -5.74
N LEU A 70 -3.94 -6.92 -5.86
CA LEU A 70 -5.03 -5.96 -5.74
C LEU A 70 -5.09 -5.35 -4.32
N VAL A 71 -4.91 -6.16 -3.28
CA VAL A 71 -4.79 -5.70 -1.89
C VAL A 71 -3.58 -4.77 -1.73
N ARG A 72 -2.44 -5.08 -2.36
CA ARG A 72 -1.28 -4.17 -2.34
C ARG A 72 -1.56 -2.83 -3.02
N ILE A 73 -2.29 -2.83 -4.14
CA ILE A 73 -2.70 -1.59 -4.81
C ILE A 73 -3.64 -0.77 -3.90
N PHE A 74 -4.51 -1.42 -3.14
CA PHE A 74 -5.33 -0.75 -2.12
C PHE A 74 -4.51 -0.16 -0.97
N ILE A 75 -3.47 -0.85 -0.49
CA ILE A 75 -2.54 -0.30 0.52
C ILE A 75 -1.86 0.96 -0.02
N ILE A 76 -1.36 0.94 -1.26
CA ILE A 76 -0.76 2.11 -1.92
C ILE A 76 -1.78 3.26 -2.03
N GLN A 77 -3.01 2.96 -2.43
CA GLN A 77 -4.10 3.94 -2.48
C GLN A 77 -4.35 4.57 -1.11
N HIS A 78 -4.36 3.76 -0.05
CA HIS A 78 -4.58 4.23 1.31
C HIS A 78 -3.48 5.16 1.78
N ASP A 79 -2.23 4.81 1.56
CA ASP A 79 -1.09 5.65 1.93
C ASP A 79 -1.05 6.94 1.12
N CYS A 80 -1.45 6.89 -0.16
CA CYS A 80 -1.70 8.08 -0.96
C CYS A 80 -2.83 8.94 -0.38
N GLY A 81 -3.88 8.32 0.16
CA GLY A 81 -5.00 9.00 0.83
C GLY A 81 -4.53 9.84 2.03
N HIS A 82 -3.60 9.30 2.82
CA HIS A 82 -2.96 10.04 3.92
C HIS A 82 -1.86 11.00 3.46
N GLY A 83 -1.42 10.91 2.20
CA GLY A 83 -0.37 11.74 1.65
C GLY A 83 1.04 11.35 2.10
N SER A 84 1.21 10.15 2.67
CA SER A 84 2.47 9.65 3.19
C SER A 84 3.30 8.90 2.14
N PHE A 85 2.70 8.52 1.00
CA PHE A 85 3.37 7.68 0.01
C PHE A 85 4.39 8.47 -0.84
N PHE A 86 4.03 9.66 -1.33
CA PHE A 86 4.94 10.58 -2.02
C PHE A 86 5.16 11.89 -1.24
N LYS A 87 6.32 12.54 -1.45
CA LYS A 87 6.61 13.87 -0.87
C LYS A 87 5.62 14.96 -1.33
N LYS A 88 5.08 14.86 -2.54
CA LYS A 88 4.16 15.86 -3.12
C LYS A 88 2.71 15.36 -3.03
N ARG A 89 1.81 16.14 -2.43
CA ARG A 89 0.37 15.80 -2.36
C ARG A 89 -0.25 15.54 -3.74
N LYS A 90 0.07 16.34 -4.76
CA LYS A 90 -0.40 16.12 -6.14
C LYS A 90 -0.02 14.74 -6.70
N ALA A 91 1.16 14.22 -6.36
CA ALA A 91 1.58 12.90 -6.81
C ALA A 91 0.80 11.78 -6.11
N ASN A 92 0.55 11.92 -4.80
CA ASN A 92 -0.33 11.03 -4.05
C ASN A 92 -1.74 11.04 -4.65
N ASP A 93 -2.29 12.21 -4.95
CA ASP A 93 -3.64 12.34 -5.49
C ASP A 93 -3.76 11.65 -6.85
N LEU A 94 -2.79 11.87 -7.75
CA LEU A 94 -2.77 11.23 -9.07
C LEU A 94 -2.69 9.70 -8.95
N VAL A 95 -1.75 9.18 -8.17
CA VAL A 95 -1.56 7.74 -8.02
C VAL A 95 -2.74 7.11 -7.29
N GLY A 96 -3.25 7.74 -6.24
CA GLY A 96 -4.43 7.28 -5.51
C GLY A 96 -5.68 7.22 -6.38
N MET A 97 -5.89 8.23 -7.24
CA MET A 97 -6.96 8.19 -8.25
C MET A 97 -6.75 7.06 -9.26
N ALA A 98 -5.52 6.86 -9.76
CA ALA A 98 -5.23 5.75 -10.66
C ALA A 98 -5.51 4.39 -10.01
N CYS A 99 -5.09 4.18 -8.76
CA CYS A 99 -5.38 2.97 -7.99
C CYS A 99 -6.89 2.74 -7.81
N SER A 100 -7.68 3.81 -7.61
CA SER A 100 -9.13 3.68 -7.40
C SER A 100 -9.89 3.03 -8.54
N LEU A 101 -9.37 3.14 -9.77
CA LEU A 101 -9.95 2.49 -10.95
C LEU A 101 -9.86 0.97 -10.85
N PHE A 102 -8.83 0.45 -10.19
CA PHE A 102 -8.59 -0.98 -10.05
C PHE A 102 -9.19 -1.54 -8.76
N THR A 103 -9.11 -0.79 -7.66
CA THR A 103 -9.65 -1.23 -6.37
C THR A 103 -11.17 -1.07 -6.29
N LEU A 104 -11.76 -0.29 -7.20
CA LEU A 104 -13.18 0.09 -7.17
C LEU A 104 -13.58 0.83 -5.88
N VAL A 105 -12.61 1.45 -5.21
CA VAL A 105 -12.82 2.27 -4.00
C VAL A 105 -12.61 3.75 -4.35
N PRO A 106 -13.62 4.62 -4.23
CA PRO A 106 -13.53 6.01 -4.69
C PRO A 106 -12.52 6.83 -3.88
N TYR A 107 -11.41 7.23 -4.50
CA TYR A 107 -10.30 7.91 -3.81
C TYR A 107 -10.68 9.23 -3.15
N ILE A 108 -11.43 10.10 -3.85
CA ILE A 108 -11.74 11.47 -3.38
C ILE A 108 -12.60 11.47 -2.12
N TYR A 109 -13.52 10.51 -1.99
CA TYR A 109 -14.37 10.37 -0.81
C TYR A 109 -13.67 9.69 0.36
N TRP A 110 -12.64 8.90 0.07
CA TRP A 110 -11.98 8.04 1.05
C TRP A 110 -10.67 8.62 1.60
N ARG A 111 -10.02 9.52 0.85
CA ARG A 111 -8.86 10.27 1.32
C ARG A 111 -9.22 11.11 2.56
N LYS A 112 -8.29 11.20 3.50
CA LYS A 112 -8.37 12.10 4.65
C LYS A 112 -7.69 13.44 4.35
#